data_AF-A0A0S3T931-F1
#
_entry.id   AF-A0A0S3T931-F1
#
_cell.length_a   1.000
_cell.length_b   1.000
_cell.length_c   1.000
_cell.angle_alpha   90.00
_cell.angle_beta   90.00
_cell.angle_gamma   90.00
#
_symmetry.space_group_name_H-M   'P 1'
#
loop_
_entity.id
_entity.type
_entity.pdbx_description
1 polymer ?
#
loop_
_entity_poly.entity_id
_entity_poly.type
_entity_poly.pdbx_seq_one_letter_code
_entity_poly.pdbx_strand_id
1 'polypeptide(L)'
;MFGVKDKSKIVLVEDPISQDKRLLERRKNAKMEKAAKSISEISLEVDRLAGMVIMLTILGADGAQEIGTHHNKGRTLNVKQVSYHEFEKFVKEESSRPLADLSTPFCSAHQMGSCRMGSNPKQSVVNETGETWEMEGLYVADTSVFPTALGVNPMVIVQAIAYNVPQSVLEVLRMKRSK
;
A
#
# COMPACT_ATOMS: atom_id res chain seq x y z
N MET A 1 10.31 37.51 -12.80
CA MET A 1 11.56 37.66 -12.02
C MET A 1 11.78 39.16 -11.82
N PHE A 2 11.37 39.72 -10.68
CA PHE A 2 11.66 41.13 -10.37
C PHE A 2 13.00 41.18 -9.65
N GLY A 3 14.00 41.79 -10.29
CA GLY A 3 15.36 41.94 -9.76
C GLY A 3 15.73 43.42 -9.70
N VAL A 4 16.40 43.81 -8.62
CA VAL A 4 16.86 45.17 -8.35
C VAL A 4 18.11 45.45 -9.21
N LYS A 5 18.08 46.53 -9.99
CA LYS A 5 19.02 46.78 -11.11
C LYS A 5 20.39 47.34 -10.70
N ASP A 6 20.55 47.79 -9.47
CA ASP A 6 21.59 48.73 -9.03
C ASP A 6 22.51 48.20 -7.92
N LYS A 7 22.60 46.86 -7.75
CA LYS A 7 23.39 46.21 -6.68
C LYS A 7 22.99 46.63 -5.25
N SER A 8 21.86 47.33 -5.08
CA SER A 8 21.30 47.61 -3.76
C SER A 8 20.75 46.31 -3.16
N LYS A 9 21.14 46.04 -1.91
CA LYS A 9 20.70 44.84 -1.19
C LYS A 9 19.27 45.07 -0.69
N ILE A 10 18.32 44.23 -1.10
CA ILE A 10 17.05 44.11 -0.37
C ILE A 10 17.38 43.43 0.96
N VAL A 11 17.34 44.19 2.05
CA VAL A 11 17.38 43.63 3.40
C VAL A 11 15.93 43.39 3.80
N LEU A 12 15.53 42.13 3.89
CA LEU A 12 14.24 41.76 4.48
C LEU A 12 14.37 42.00 5.99
N VAL A 13 14.03 43.22 6.44
CA VAL A 13 13.90 43.50 7.87
C VAL A 13 12.59 42.86 8.31
N GLU A 14 12.69 41.67 8.90
CA GLU A 14 11.51 41.00 9.45
C GLU A 14 11.04 41.78 10.68
N ASP A 15 9.87 42.40 10.55
CA ASP A 15 9.17 43.04 11.66
C ASP A 15 8.77 41.97 12.70
N PRO A 16 9.09 42.14 14.00
CA PRO A 16 8.77 41.17 15.06
C PRO A 16 7.30 40.74 15.08
N ILE A 17 6.37 41.65 14.76
CA ILE A 17 4.93 41.35 14.71
C ILE A 17 4.61 40.35 13.59
N SER A 18 5.29 40.47 12.45
CA SER A 18 5.17 39.54 11.32
C SER A 18 5.71 38.15 11.66
N GLN A 19 6.81 38.07 12.43
CA GLN A 19 7.35 36.80 12.92
C GLN A 19 6.39 36.11 13.90
N ASP A 20 5.82 36.86 14.86
CA ASP A 20 4.84 36.34 15.81
C ASP A 20 3.55 35.87 15.14
N LYS A 21 3.06 36.62 14.13
CA LYS A 21 1.89 36.24 13.34
C LYS A 21 2.13 34.93 12.59
N ARG A 22 3.30 34.77 11.94
CA ARG A 22 3.68 33.53 11.25
C ARG A 22 3.80 32.36 12.22
N LEU A 23 4.34 32.57 13.41
CA LEU A 23 4.43 31.52 14.44
C LEU A 23 3.03 31.07 14.90
N LEU A 24 2.12 32.02 15.10
CA LEU A 24 0.74 31.73 15.49
C LEU A 24 -0.01 30.99 14.37
N GLU A 25 0.15 31.40 13.11
CA GLU A 25 -0.41 30.71 11.94
C GLU A 25 0.16 29.29 11.79
N ARG A 26 1.48 29.10 11.93
CA ARG A 26 2.08 27.76 11.93
C ARG A 26 1.50 26.86 13.02
N ARG A 27 1.30 27.40 14.24
CA ARG A 27 0.66 26.65 15.34
C ARG A 27 -0.79 26.29 15.03
N LYS A 28 -1.56 27.18 14.40
CA LYS A 28 -2.93 26.88 13.95
C LYS A 28 -2.93 25.80 12.87
N ASN A 29 -2.06 25.92 11.87
CA ASN A 29 -1.95 24.94 10.78
C ASN A 29 -1.53 23.55 11.31
N ALA A 30 -0.56 23.49 12.23
CA ALA A 30 -0.15 22.22 12.85
C ALA A 30 -1.30 21.57 13.65
N LYS A 31 -2.13 22.36 14.34
CA LYS A 31 -3.34 21.85 15.02
C LYS A 31 -4.35 21.31 14.01
N MET A 32 -4.58 22.04 12.91
CA MET A 32 -5.48 21.60 11.85
C MET A 32 -4.99 20.31 11.18
N GLU A 33 -3.70 20.19 10.91
CA GLU A 33 -3.09 18.99 10.32
C GLU A 33 -3.22 17.77 11.25
N LYS A 34 -2.99 17.95 12.56
CA LYS A 34 -3.21 16.90 13.55
C LYS A 34 -4.68 16.47 13.62
N ALA A 35 -5.61 17.42 13.55
CA ALA A 35 -7.04 17.12 13.52
C ALA A 35 -7.42 16.36 12.23
N ALA A 36 -6.93 16.81 11.08
CA ALA A 36 -7.15 16.16 9.78
C ALA A 36 -6.61 14.72 9.77
N LYS A 37 -5.43 14.48 10.35
CA LYS A 37 -4.87 13.13 10.50
C LYS A 37 -5.77 12.24 11.36
N SER A 38 -6.24 12.74 12.50
CA SER A 38 -7.16 11.99 13.38
C SER A 38 -8.49 11.65 12.67
N ILE A 39 -9.04 12.59 11.90
CA ILE A 39 -10.26 12.37 11.12
C ILE A 39 -10.04 11.30 10.05
N SER A 40 -8.89 11.35 9.35
CA SER A 40 -8.52 10.35 8.36
C SER A 40 -8.43 8.95 8.97
N GLU A 41 -7.78 8.82 10.13
CA GLU A 41 -7.67 7.56 10.88
C GLU A 41 -9.06 7.01 11.27
N ILE A 42 -9.97 7.87 11.75
CA ILE A 42 -11.34 7.48 12.07
C ILE A 42 -12.10 7.03 10.82
N SER A 43 -11.98 7.76 9.70
CA SER A 43 -12.65 7.41 8.44
C SER A 43 -12.20 6.04 7.94
N LEU A 44 -10.89 5.77 7.97
CA LEU A 44 -10.33 4.47 7.59
C LEU A 44 -10.87 3.35 8.47
N GLU A 45 -11.01 3.59 9.77
CA GLU A 45 -11.58 2.60 10.68
C GLU A 45 -13.07 2.36 10.39
N VAL A 46 -13.86 3.40 10.10
CA VAL A 46 -15.27 3.26 9.71
C VAL A 46 -15.43 2.45 8.42
N ASP A 47 -14.65 2.77 7.38
CA ASP A 47 -14.69 2.05 6.11
C ASP A 47 -14.34 0.57 6.28
N ARG A 48 -13.37 0.28 7.16
CA ARG A 48 -12.99 -1.10 7.53
C ARG A 48 -14.13 -1.85 8.21
N LEU A 49 -14.73 -1.24 9.23
CA LEU A 49 -15.86 -1.84 9.96
C LEU A 49 -17.02 -2.15 9.01
N ALA A 50 -17.33 -1.21 8.11
CA ALA A 50 -18.36 -1.40 7.09
C ALA A 50 -18.02 -2.60 6.18
N GLY A 51 -16.78 -2.72 5.72
CA GLY A 51 -16.33 -3.85 4.90
C GLY A 51 -16.50 -5.21 5.60
N MET A 52 -16.16 -5.30 6.89
CA MET A 52 -16.31 -6.53 7.67
C MET A 52 -17.79 -6.91 7.86
N VAL A 53 -18.65 -5.94 8.18
CA VAL A 53 -20.10 -6.17 8.32
C VAL A 53 -20.68 -6.67 7.00
N ILE A 54 -20.35 -6.03 5.89
CA ILE A 54 -20.82 -6.40 4.55
C ILE A 54 -20.39 -7.84 4.24
N MET A 55 -19.12 -8.17 4.41
CA MET A 55 -18.60 -9.49 4.06
C MET A 55 -19.25 -10.62 4.87
N LEU A 56 -19.33 -10.48 6.20
CA LEU A 56 -19.98 -11.48 7.06
C LEU A 56 -21.47 -11.64 6.72
N THR A 57 -22.14 -10.53 6.38
CA THR A 57 -23.56 -10.52 5.98
C THR A 57 -23.78 -11.26 4.67
N ILE A 58 -22.97 -10.96 3.64
CA ILE A 58 -23.04 -11.62 2.33
C ILE A 58 -22.78 -13.12 2.48
N LEU A 59 -21.70 -13.52 3.17
CA LEU A 59 -21.38 -14.93 3.36
C LEU A 59 -22.51 -15.68 4.08
N GLY A 60 -23.12 -15.07 5.08
CA GLY A 60 -24.30 -15.63 5.76
C GLY A 60 -25.50 -15.79 4.82
N ALA A 61 -25.80 -14.76 4.02
CA ALA A 61 -26.90 -14.76 3.05
C ALA A 61 -26.69 -15.78 1.91
N ASP A 62 -25.46 -15.96 1.47
CA ASP A 62 -25.05 -16.96 0.46
C ASP A 62 -25.08 -18.40 1.00
N GLY A 63 -25.42 -18.58 2.29
CA GLY A 63 -25.64 -19.88 2.91
C GLY A 63 -24.36 -20.56 3.41
N ALA A 64 -23.31 -19.78 3.71
CA ALA A 64 -22.11 -20.29 4.36
C ALA A 64 -22.50 -21.08 5.62
N GLN A 65 -21.97 -22.30 5.77
CA GLN A 65 -22.25 -23.11 6.95
C GLN A 65 -21.59 -22.49 8.20
N GLU A 66 -20.39 -21.96 8.04
CA GLU A 66 -19.62 -21.35 9.11
C GLU A 66 -18.99 -20.04 8.62
N ILE A 67 -19.05 -19.00 9.44
CA ILE A 67 -18.43 -17.70 9.17
C ILE A 67 -17.56 -17.27 10.35
N GLY A 68 -16.56 -16.45 10.08
CA GLY A 68 -15.58 -16.02 11.08
C GLY A 68 -14.72 -14.88 10.56
N THR A 69 -13.90 -14.33 11.43
CA THR A 69 -12.85 -13.36 11.05
C THR A 69 -11.48 -13.98 11.28
N HIS A 70 -10.45 -13.43 10.63
CA HIS A 70 -9.06 -13.84 10.87
C HIS A 70 -8.51 -13.34 12.21
N HIS A 71 -9.32 -12.71 13.05
CA HIS A 71 -8.89 -12.25 14.36
C HIS A 71 -8.50 -13.47 15.24
N ASN A 72 -7.32 -13.46 15.85
CA ASN A 72 -6.75 -14.55 16.64
C ASN A 72 -7.59 -14.93 17.87
N LYS A 73 -8.36 -13.97 18.39
CA LYS A 73 -9.39 -14.18 19.44
C LYS A 73 -10.83 -14.09 18.90
N GLY A 74 -10.96 -14.08 17.58
CA GLY A 74 -12.24 -14.07 16.89
C GLY A 74 -12.96 -15.40 17.09
N ARG A 75 -14.28 -15.35 16.99
CA ARG A 75 -15.11 -16.57 17.02
C ARG A 75 -15.53 -16.95 15.62
N THR A 76 -15.85 -18.22 15.45
CA THR A 76 -16.62 -18.69 14.30
C THR A 76 -18.06 -18.96 14.70
N LEU A 77 -18.98 -18.84 13.76
CA LEU A 77 -20.41 -19.02 13.94
C LEU A 77 -20.93 -20.00 12.89
N ASN A 78 -21.58 -21.07 13.32
CA ASN A 78 -22.33 -21.94 12.43
C ASN A 78 -23.68 -21.28 12.10
N VAL A 79 -23.78 -20.67 10.92
CA VAL A 79 -24.94 -19.85 10.50
C VAL A 79 -26.22 -20.68 10.43
N LYS A 80 -26.12 -21.99 10.14
CA LYS A 80 -27.28 -22.87 9.99
C LYS A 80 -27.93 -23.28 11.32
N GLN A 81 -27.25 -23.03 12.45
CA GLN A 81 -27.68 -23.49 13.76
C GLN A 81 -28.13 -22.36 14.69
N VAL A 82 -28.14 -21.12 14.22
CA VAL A 82 -28.40 -19.94 15.05
C VAL A 82 -29.54 -19.11 14.50
N SER A 83 -30.17 -18.34 15.38
CA SER A 83 -31.18 -17.37 14.99
C SER A 83 -30.57 -16.17 14.26
N TYR A 84 -31.38 -15.46 13.49
CA TYR A 84 -30.95 -14.21 12.84
C TYR A 84 -30.49 -13.14 13.85
N HIS A 85 -31.08 -13.11 15.05
CA HIS A 85 -30.64 -12.19 16.11
C HIS A 85 -29.23 -12.53 16.63
N GLU A 86 -28.93 -13.81 16.82
CA GLU A 86 -27.59 -14.25 17.20
C GLU A 86 -26.56 -13.98 16.10
N PHE A 87 -26.97 -14.11 14.84
CA PHE A 87 -26.17 -13.72 13.69
C PHE A 87 -25.85 -12.22 13.68
N GLU A 88 -26.84 -11.34 13.83
CA GLU A 88 -26.59 -9.88 13.88
C GLU A 88 -25.67 -9.50 15.05
N LYS A 89 -25.88 -10.13 16.21
CA LYS A 89 -25.01 -9.94 17.38
C LYS A 89 -23.57 -10.36 17.08
N PHE A 90 -23.39 -11.52 16.45
CA PHE A 90 -22.07 -12.01 16.03
C PHE A 90 -21.39 -11.03 15.06
N VAL A 91 -22.10 -10.60 14.00
CA VAL A 91 -21.56 -9.66 13.02
C VAL A 91 -21.09 -8.38 13.70
N LYS A 92 -21.91 -7.80 14.58
CA LYS A 92 -21.57 -6.59 15.33
C LYS A 92 -20.35 -6.79 16.24
N GLU A 93 -20.32 -7.87 17.00
CA GLU A 93 -19.23 -8.16 17.94
C GLU A 93 -17.91 -8.38 17.20
N GLU A 94 -17.91 -9.21 16.15
CA GLU A 94 -16.69 -9.54 15.41
C GLU A 94 -16.21 -8.41 14.51
N SER A 95 -17.11 -7.61 13.90
CA SER A 95 -16.71 -6.43 13.13
C SER A 95 -16.07 -5.37 14.01
N SER A 96 -16.56 -5.17 15.24
CA SER A 96 -16.08 -4.13 16.15
C SER A 96 -14.72 -4.40 16.80
N ARG A 97 -14.07 -5.53 16.49
CA ARG A 97 -12.80 -5.90 17.11
C ARG A 97 -11.65 -4.99 16.67
N PRO A 98 -10.79 -4.55 17.61
CA PRO A 98 -9.66 -3.69 17.30
C PRO A 98 -8.54 -4.45 16.55
N LEU A 99 -7.81 -3.77 15.66
CA LEU A 99 -6.58 -4.28 15.03
C LEU A 99 -5.33 -4.10 15.90
N ALA A 100 -5.50 -4.02 17.22
CA ALA A 100 -4.40 -3.83 18.14
C ALA A 100 -3.68 -5.16 18.44
N ASP A 101 -2.50 -5.07 19.04
CA ASP A 101 -1.80 -6.19 19.67
C ASP A 101 -1.51 -7.39 18.73
N LEU A 102 -1.33 -7.13 17.43
CA LEU A 102 -1.11 -8.17 16.40
C LEU A 102 -2.22 -9.24 16.41
N SER A 103 -3.42 -8.86 16.86
CA SER A 103 -4.55 -9.78 17.04
C SER A 103 -5.22 -10.16 15.74
N THR A 104 -4.91 -9.48 14.63
CA THR A 104 -5.37 -9.84 13.29
C THR A 104 -4.14 -9.98 12.40
N PRO A 105 -3.93 -11.12 11.73
CA PRO A 105 -2.81 -11.29 10.83
C PRO A 105 -2.97 -10.32 9.66
N PHE A 106 -2.00 -9.43 9.50
CA PHE A 106 -1.92 -8.58 8.32
C PHE A 106 -1.27 -9.41 7.20
N CYS A 107 -2.10 -10.09 6.42
CA CYS A 107 -1.63 -10.92 5.31
C CYS A 107 -1.79 -10.16 3.98
N SER A 108 -0.72 -10.12 3.19
CA SER A 108 -0.80 -9.85 1.76
C SER A 108 -0.22 -11.06 1.03
N ALA A 109 -1.00 -11.62 0.12
CA ALA A 109 -0.55 -12.68 -0.77
C ALA A 109 0.22 -12.14 -1.99
N HIS A 110 0.25 -10.81 -2.19
CA HIS A 110 0.75 -10.17 -3.41
C HIS A 110 1.95 -9.27 -3.11
N GLN A 111 3.01 -9.83 -2.52
CA GLN A 111 4.27 -9.12 -2.34
C GLN A 111 4.95 -8.92 -3.69
N MET A 112 5.29 -7.67 -4.02
CA MET A 112 5.84 -7.29 -5.31
C MET A 112 6.64 -5.99 -5.20
N GLY A 113 7.55 -5.74 -6.16
CA GLY A 113 8.26 -4.46 -6.28
C GLY A 113 9.40 -4.21 -5.30
N SER A 114 9.98 -5.24 -4.69
CA SER A 114 11.20 -5.14 -3.87
C SER A 114 12.47 -4.92 -4.70
N CYS A 115 12.52 -5.43 -5.93
CA CYS A 115 13.61 -5.30 -6.89
C CYS A 115 13.12 -4.66 -8.19
N ARG A 116 12.45 -3.50 -8.08
CA ARG A 116 11.71 -2.86 -9.18
C ARG A 116 12.51 -2.83 -10.48
N MET A 117 11.83 -3.18 -11.56
CA MET A 117 12.24 -2.93 -12.94
C MET A 117 12.06 -1.45 -13.28
N GLY A 118 12.98 -0.89 -14.06
CA GLY A 118 12.85 0.46 -14.58
C GLY A 118 13.97 0.83 -15.55
N SER A 119 13.93 2.06 -16.04
CA SER A 119 14.89 2.59 -17.02
C SER A 119 16.06 3.35 -16.40
N ASN A 120 16.14 3.40 -15.07
CA ASN A 120 17.11 4.22 -14.34
C ASN A 120 17.67 3.47 -13.12
N PRO A 121 18.99 3.22 -13.05
CA PRO A 121 19.62 2.52 -11.91
C PRO A 121 19.47 3.26 -10.58
N LYS A 122 19.18 4.57 -10.58
CA LYS A 122 18.92 5.33 -9.33
C LYS A 122 17.55 5.05 -8.72
N GLN A 123 16.64 4.44 -9.46
CA GLN A 123 15.23 4.25 -9.06
C GLN A 123 14.76 2.79 -9.20
N SER A 124 15.60 1.90 -9.74
CA SER A 124 15.28 0.51 -10.05
C SER A 124 16.48 -0.40 -9.76
N VAL A 125 16.22 -1.69 -9.54
CA VAL A 125 17.24 -2.72 -9.27
C VAL A 125 17.61 -3.48 -10.55
N VAL A 126 16.62 -3.66 -11.43
CA VAL A 126 16.81 -4.29 -12.75
C VAL A 126 16.37 -3.35 -13.86
N ASN A 127 16.97 -3.52 -15.04
CA ASN A 127 16.53 -2.87 -16.27
C ASN A 127 15.28 -3.55 -16.85
N GLU A 128 14.78 -3.06 -17.99
CA GLU A 128 13.57 -3.54 -18.66
C GLU A 128 13.63 -5.02 -19.11
N THR A 129 14.82 -5.61 -19.19
CA THR A 129 15.01 -7.03 -19.55
C THR A 129 15.06 -7.95 -18.33
N GLY A 130 15.03 -7.38 -17.12
CA GLY A 130 15.17 -8.10 -15.85
C GLY A 130 16.63 -8.33 -15.43
N GLU A 131 17.61 -7.77 -16.14
CA GLU A 131 19.02 -7.82 -15.76
C GLU A 131 19.34 -6.78 -14.69
N THR A 132 20.14 -7.14 -13.69
CA THR A 132 20.53 -6.21 -12.63
C THR A 132 21.46 -5.12 -13.15
N TRP A 133 21.33 -3.91 -12.60
CA TRP A 133 22.27 -2.81 -12.89
C TRP A 133 23.66 -3.03 -12.28
N GLU A 134 23.75 -3.87 -11.25
CA GLU A 134 24.97 -4.09 -10.46
C GLU A 134 25.91 -5.13 -11.10
N MET A 135 25.36 -6.14 -11.78
CA MET A 135 26.14 -7.25 -12.33
C MET A 135 25.59 -7.72 -13.69
N GLU A 136 26.47 -7.78 -14.69
CA GLU A 136 26.17 -8.38 -16.00
C GLU A 136 25.89 -9.88 -15.83
N GLY A 137 24.85 -10.38 -16.52
CA GLY A 137 24.48 -11.78 -16.53
C GLY A 137 23.69 -12.25 -15.30
N LEU A 138 23.33 -11.34 -14.39
CA LEU A 138 22.47 -11.62 -13.25
C LEU A 138 21.06 -11.06 -13.51
N TYR A 139 20.03 -11.92 -13.40
CA TYR A 139 18.64 -11.59 -13.73
C TYR A 139 17.68 -11.92 -12.59
N VAL A 140 16.57 -11.19 -12.53
CA VAL A 140 15.46 -11.44 -11.58
C VAL A 140 14.16 -11.67 -12.37
N ALA A 141 13.45 -12.76 -12.08
CA ALA A 141 12.31 -13.22 -12.88
C ALA A 141 11.08 -13.60 -12.01
N ASP A 142 10.81 -12.81 -10.97
CA ASP A 142 9.65 -12.99 -10.09
C ASP A 142 8.89 -11.66 -9.89
N THR A 143 7.93 -11.62 -8.96
CA THR A 143 7.11 -10.42 -8.70
C THR A 143 7.88 -9.25 -8.09
N SER A 144 9.11 -9.46 -7.61
CA SER A 144 9.94 -8.38 -7.07
C SER A 144 10.23 -7.30 -8.10
N VAL A 145 10.23 -7.64 -9.39
CA VAL A 145 10.54 -6.71 -10.49
C VAL A 145 9.38 -5.77 -10.84
N PHE A 146 8.19 -5.96 -10.26
CA PHE A 146 7.04 -5.13 -10.64
C PHE A 146 7.32 -3.65 -10.30
N PRO A 147 7.14 -2.71 -11.26
CA PRO A 147 7.42 -1.30 -10.99
C PRO A 147 6.54 -0.70 -9.89
N THR A 148 5.29 -1.16 -9.77
CA THR A 148 4.30 -0.70 -8.79
C THR A 148 3.38 -1.84 -8.35
N ALA A 149 2.67 -1.63 -7.23
CA ALA A 149 1.61 -2.53 -6.80
C ALA A 149 0.38 -2.43 -7.73
N LEU A 150 -0.12 -3.58 -8.21
CA LEU A 150 -1.20 -3.62 -9.20
C LEU A 150 -2.61 -3.45 -8.61
N GLY A 151 -2.79 -3.66 -7.30
CA GLY A 151 -4.10 -3.63 -6.64
C GLY A 151 -5.06 -4.76 -7.02
N VAL A 152 -4.65 -5.66 -7.94
CA VAL A 152 -5.40 -6.82 -8.41
C VAL A 152 -4.55 -8.08 -8.31
N ASN A 153 -5.15 -9.26 -8.55
CA ASN A 153 -4.43 -10.52 -8.58
C ASN A 153 -3.33 -10.50 -9.68
N PRO A 154 -2.04 -10.65 -9.33
CA PRO A 154 -0.93 -10.49 -10.27
C PRO A 154 -0.69 -11.70 -11.17
N MET A 155 -1.45 -12.80 -11.04
CA MET A 155 -1.17 -14.11 -11.67
C MET A 155 -0.68 -14.01 -13.13
N VAL A 156 -1.41 -13.30 -13.99
CA VAL A 156 -1.08 -13.20 -15.43
C VAL A 156 0.23 -12.43 -15.65
N ILE A 157 0.49 -11.40 -14.85
CA ILE A 157 1.74 -10.64 -14.96
C ILE A 157 2.92 -11.45 -14.42
N VAL A 158 2.73 -12.26 -13.38
CA VAL A 158 3.77 -13.19 -12.90
C VAL A 158 4.18 -14.15 -14.02
N GLN A 159 3.20 -14.74 -14.71
CA GLN A 159 3.46 -15.62 -15.86
C GLN A 159 4.19 -14.88 -16.99
N ALA A 160 3.80 -13.65 -17.29
CA ALA A 160 4.46 -12.84 -18.30
C ALA A 160 5.94 -12.55 -17.95
N ILE A 161 6.25 -12.17 -16.71
CA ILE A 161 7.64 -11.96 -16.26
C ILE A 161 8.45 -13.26 -16.33
N ALA A 162 7.89 -14.36 -15.81
CA ALA A 162 8.53 -15.67 -15.84
C ALA A 162 8.80 -16.19 -17.26
N TYR A 163 8.00 -15.74 -18.25
CA TYR A 163 8.23 -16.05 -19.66
C TYR A 163 9.24 -15.10 -20.31
N ASN A 164 9.11 -13.79 -20.11
CA ASN A 164 9.85 -12.77 -20.86
C ASN A 164 11.31 -12.63 -20.40
N VAL A 165 11.60 -12.65 -19.09
CA VAL A 165 12.98 -12.47 -18.60
C VAL A 165 13.91 -13.57 -19.15
N PRO A 166 13.53 -14.87 -19.14
CA PRO A 166 14.32 -15.90 -19.82
C PRO A 166 14.52 -15.68 -21.33
N GLN A 167 13.57 -15.05 -22.04
CA GLN A 167 13.78 -14.74 -23.47
C GLN A 167 14.93 -13.74 -23.65
N SER A 168 15.04 -12.73 -22.79
CA SER A 168 16.16 -11.79 -22.81
C SER A 168 17.50 -12.49 -22.53
N VAL A 169 17.52 -13.44 -21.60
CA VAL A 169 18.71 -14.29 -21.36
C VAL A 169 19.09 -15.08 -22.61
N LEU A 170 18.11 -15.72 -23.27
CA LEU A 170 18.33 -16.48 -24.49
C LEU A 170 18.89 -15.61 -25.63
N GLU A 171 18.40 -14.38 -25.77
CA GLU A 171 18.88 -13.44 -26.77
C GLU A 171 20.36 -13.10 -26.55
N VAL A 172 20.75 -12.77 -25.31
CA VAL A 172 22.14 -12.49 -24.94
C VAL A 172 23.04 -13.70 -25.22
N LEU A 173 22.61 -14.90 -24.84
CA LEU A 173 23.37 -16.13 -25.05
C LEU A 173 23.54 -16.46 -26.54
N ARG A 174 22.52 -16.24 -27.37
CA ARG A 174 22.60 -16.41 -28.83
C ARG A 174 23.60 -15.44 -29.44
N MET A 175 23.60 -14.18 -29.00
CA MET A 175 24.53 -13.17 -29.47
C MET A 175 25.99 -13.47 -29.07
N LYS A 176 26.21 -14.03 -27.87
CA LYS A 176 27.54 -14.47 -27.41
C LYS A 176 28.06 -15.69 -28.19
N ARG A 177 27.17 -16.57 -28.68
CA ARG A 177 27.53 -17.75 -29.48
C ARG A 177 27.92 -17.46 -30.94
N SER A 178 27.42 -16.36 -31.49
CA SER A 178 27.67 -15.94 -32.88
C SER A 178 28.93 -15.08 -33.04
N LYS A 179 29.65 -14.80 -31.94
CA LYS A 179 30.94 -14.12 -31.91
C LYS A 179 32.05 -15.12 -31.65
#